data_AF-A0A0L8J0Y3-F1
#
_entry.id   AF-A0A0L8J0Y3-F1
#
_cell.length_a   1.000
_cell.length_b   1.000
_cell.length_c   1.000
_cell.angle_alpha   90.00
_cell.angle_beta   90.00
_cell.angle_gamma   90.00
#
_symmetry.space_group_name_H-M   'P 1'
#
loop_
_entity.id
_entity.type
_entity.pdbx_description
1 polymer ?
#
loop_
_entity_poly.entity_id
_entity_poly.type
_entity_poly.pdbx_seq_one_letter_code
_entity_poly.pdbx_strand_id
1 'polypeptide(L)'
;MPSSGYSAPSTPTGDLRPLVTPRVMPALPRRLWSDRDWERVKADGPRDGDGSKWDSHCLDDTLRLYRRGTGYGIYEATFRPVATGGWKISRAVVEGHAPRYASPSAEYDCVVLELVISAVLLGEPARELRAQLTRMMRALSGVIDMTSEVAEHSVLGLPSA
;
A
#
# COMPACT_ATOMS: atom_id res chain seq x y z
N MET A 1 13.41 44.51 -7.54
CA MET A 1 13.18 43.16 -6.99
C MET A 1 12.24 43.27 -5.80
N PRO A 2 11.06 42.65 -5.86
CA PRO A 2 10.46 42.04 -4.68
C PRO A 2 9.97 40.60 -4.93
N SER A 3 10.29 39.76 -3.96
CA SER A 3 9.52 38.63 -3.42
C SER A 3 8.81 37.70 -4.39
N SER A 4 9.50 36.60 -4.75
CA SER A 4 8.86 35.37 -5.21
C SER A 4 7.89 34.88 -4.14
N GLY A 5 6.59 34.96 -4.45
CA GLY A 5 5.55 34.30 -3.69
C GLY A 5 5.79 32.80 -3.71
N TYR A 6 6.23 32.24 -2.58
CA TYR A 6 6.16 30.82 -2.34
C TYR A 6 4.67 30.44 -2.30
N SER A 7 4.16 29.95 -3.42
CA SER A 7 2.89 29.23 -3.43
C SER A 7 3.16 27.90 -2.76
N ALA A 8 2.52 27.68 -1.61
CA ALA A 8 2.43 26.34 -1.04
C ALA A 8 1.89 25.39 -2.13
N PRO A 9 2.43 24.17 -2.29
CA PRO A 9 1.77 23.17 -3.12
C PRO A 9 0.39 22.94 -2.50
N SER A 10 -0.64 23.44 -3.18
CA SER A 10 -2.02 23.09 -2.90
C SER A 10 -2.14 21.61 -3.22
N THR A 11 -2.15 20.74 -2.22
CA THR A 11 -2.44 19.32 -2.41
C THR A 11 -3.85 19.23 -2.96
N PRO A 12 -4.09 18.78 -4.20
CA PRO A 12 -5.45 18.53 -4.61
C PRO A 12 -5.93 17.27 -3.87
N THR A 13 -6.66 17.45 -2.78
CA THR A 13 -7.53 16.41 -2.17
C THR A 13 -8.73 16.09 -3.09
N GLY A 14 -8.53 16.16 -4.41
CA GLY A 14 -9.62 16.37 -5.38
C GLY A 14 -10.04 15.16 -6.20
N ASP A 15 -9.30 14.03 -6.17
CA ASP A 15 -9.60 12.95 -7.12
C ASP A 15 -9.30 11.53 -6.58
N LEU A 16 -9.44 11.34 -5.26
CA LEU A 16 -9.46 9.98 -4.70
C LEU A 16 -10.73 9.26 -5.18
N ARG A 17 -10.54 8.31 -6.09
CA ARG A 17 -11.61 7.55 -6.71
C ARG A 17 -11.73 6.21 -5.99
N PRO A 18 -12.88 5.87 -5.37
CA PRO A 18 -13.04 4.61 -4.67
C PRO A 18 -12.98 3.41 -5.63
N LEU A 19 -12.91 2.22 -5.04
CA LEU A 19 -13.04 0.94 -5.74
C LEU A 19 -14.31 0.94 -6.60
N VAL A 20 -14.19 0.52 -7.86
CA VAL A 20 -15.34 0.38 -8.77
C VAL A 20 -15.82 -1.07 -8.84
N THR A 21 -14.92 -2.04 -8.80
CA THR A 21 -15.28 -3.47 -8.77
C THR A 21 -14.64 -4.14 -7.54
N PRO A 22 -15.15 -3.90 -6.31
CA PRO A 22 -14.55 -4.48 -5.11
C PRO A 22 -14.60 -6.01 -5.13
N ARG A 23 -13.44 -6.65 -5.03
CA ARG A 23 -13.29 -8.10 -4.90
C ARG A 23 -12.79 -8.43 -3.51
N VAL A 24 -13.50 -9.29 -2.78
CA VAL A 24 -13.05 -9.76 -1.46
C VAL A 24 -11.76 -10.56 -1.62
N MET A 25 -10.75 -10.25 -0.81
CA MET A 25 -9.52 -11.01 -0.76
C MET A 25 -9.76 -12.33 0.01
N PRO A 26 -9.53 -13.51 -0.60
CA PRO A 26 -9.75 -14.79 0.07
C PRO A 26 -8.65 -15.11 1.10
N ALA A 27 -7.50 -14.46 0.99
CA ALA A 27 -6.40 -14.54 1.94
C ALA A 27 -6.07 -13.14 2.47
N LEU A 28 -5.78 -13.05 3.77
CA LEU A 28 -5.43 -11.81 4.44
C LEU A 28 -4.00 -11.91 5.01
N PRO A 29 -3.29 -10.77 5.12
CA PRO A 29 -2.06 -10.69 5.88
C PRO A 29 -2.23 -11.29 7.29
N ARG A 30 -1.32 -12.17 7.68
CA ARG A 30 -1.37 -12.85 8.99
C ARG A 30 -0.71 -12.04 10.10
N ARG A 31 -0.03 -10.95 9.74
CA ARG A 31 0.68 -10.08 10.65
C ARG A 31 -0.26 -9.50 11.71
N LEU A 32 0.27 -9.41 12.93
CA LEU A 32 -0.32 -8.61 14.00
C LEU A 32 0.44 -7.28 14.09
N TRP A 33 -0.29 -6.19 14.15
CA TRP A 33 0.24 -4.84 14.33
C TRP A 33 0.12 -4.45 15.79
N SER A 34 1.17 -3.86 16.36
CA SER A 34 1.07 -3.32 17.72
C SER A 34 0.12 -2.12 17.74
N ASP A 35 -0.34 -1.70 18.92
CA ASP A 35 -1.14 -0.47 19.04
C ASP A 35 -0.39 0.74 18.48
N ARG A 36 0.94 0.79 18.68
CA ARG A 36 1.78 1.83 18.11
C ARG A 36 1.79 1.80 16.58
N ASP A 37 1.85 0.62 15.98
CA ASP A 37 1.78 0.49 14.52
C ASP A 37 0.42 0.94 14.01
N TRP A 38 -0.66 0.57 14.71
CA TRP A 38 -2.01 0.99 14.35
C TRP A 38 -2.19 2.51 14.44
N GLU A 39 -1.70 3.16 15.49
CA GLU A 39 -1.69 4.62 15.57
C GLU A 39 -0.94 5.28 14.41
N ARG A 40 0.15 4.64 13.94
CA ARG A 40 0.90 5.12 12.78
C ARG A 40 0.17 4.88 11.46
N VAL A 41 -0.56 3.77 11.33
CA VAL A 41 -1.41 3.50 10.16
C VAL A 41 -2.57 4.49 10.06
N LYS A 42 -3.13 4.91 11.20
CA LYS A 42 -4.17 5.94 11.27
C LYS A 42 -3.67 7.35 10.96
N ALA A 43 -2.38 7.63 11.16
CA ALA A 43 -1.81 8.89 10.77
C ALA A 43 -1.74 8.92 9.22
N ASP A 44 -2.71 9.57 8.60
CA ASP A 44 -2.83 9.65 7.14
C ASP A 44 -1.52 10.11 6.47
N GLY A 45 -1.21 9.50 5.33
CA GLY A 45 -0.08 9.86 4.48
C GLY A 45 1.18 8.98 4.64
N PRO A 46 1.94 8.79 3.56
CA PRO A 46 3.20 8.05 3.58
C PRO A 46 4.25 8.77 4.44
N ARG A 47 5.05 8.01 5.21
CA ARG A 47 6.13 8.58 6.04
C ARG A 47 7.48 8.69 5.32
N ASP A 48 7.70 7.85 4.31
CA ASP A 48 8.88 7.95 3.47
C ASP A 48 8.63 8.94 2.31
N GLY A 49 9.47 9.98 2.29
CA GLY A 49 9.33 11.17 1.48
C GLY A 49 9.10 10.91 -0.02
N ASP A 50 7.99 11.49 -0.50
CA ASP A 50 7.63 11.90 -1.87
C ASP A 50 7.70 10.91 -3.05
N GLY A 51 8.36 9.75 -2.91
CA GLY A 51 8.49 8.76 -3.99
C GLY A 51 7.45 7.63 -3.97
N SER A 52 6.70 7.47 -2.87
CA SER A 52 5.73 6.39 -2.74
C SER A 52 4.64 6.50 -3.82
N LYS A 53 4.32 5.38 -4.46
CA LYS A 53 3.17 5.25 -5.36
C LYS A 53 1.83 5.13 -4.62
N TRP A 54 1.82 5.30 -3.31
CA TRP A 54 0.66 5.04 -2.45
C TRP A 54 0.30 6.24 -1.59
N ASP A 55 -0.97 6.62 -1.63
CA ASP A 55 -1.61 7.49 -0.66
C ASP A 55 -2.53 6.64 0.23
N SER A 56 -2.58 6.95 1.52
CA SER A 56 -3.43 6.26 2.50
C SER A 56 -4.46 7.22 3.08
N HIS A 57 -5.64 6.68 3.36
CA HIS A 57 -6.66 7.36 4.15
C HIS A 57 -7.28 6.36 5.10
N CYS A 58 -7.21 6.61 6.41
CA CYS A 58 -7.85 5.78 7.41
C CYS A 58 -9.16 6.42 7.86
N LEU A 59 -10.27 5.67 7.77
CA LEU A 59 -11.55 6.09 8.34
C LEU A 59 -12.00 5.01 9.33
N ASP A 60 -12.17 5.41 10.59
CA ASP A 60 -12.49 4.52 11.71
C ASP A 60 -11.47 3.38 11.86
N ASP A 61 -11.87 2.15 11.51
CA ASP A 61 -11.06 0.94 11.53
C ASP A 61 -10.66 0.47 10.13
N THR A 62 -10.93 1.26 9.10
CA THR A 62 -10.73 0.88 7.71
C THR A 62 -9.68 1.75 7.02
N LEU A 63 -8.57 1.13 6.66
CA LEU A 63 -7.51 1.72 5.84
C LEU A 63 -7.88 1.61 4.37
N ARG A 64 -7.89 2.73 3.65
CA ARG A 64 -8.03 2.80 2.20
C ARG A 64 -6.70 3.19 1.57
N LEU A 65 -6.29 2.47 0.53
CA LEU A 65 -5.05 2.69 -0.18
C LEU A 65 -5.33 3.07 -1.62
N TYR A 66 -4.69 4.15 -2.06
CA TYR A 66 -4.87 4.74 -3.38
C TYR A 66 -3.55 4.80 -4.12
N ARG A 67 -3.62 4.66 -5.44
CA ARG A 67 -2.45 4.84 -6.32
C ARG A 67 -2.19 6.32 -6.53
N ARG A 68 -1.02 6.79 -6.08
CA ARG A 68 -0.55 8.16 -6.32
C ARG A 68 -0.42 8.39 -7.82
N GLY A 69 -0.91 9.54 -8.29
CA GLY A 69 -0.93 9.94 -9.70
C GLY A 69 -2.28 9.71 -10.40
N THR A 70 -2.95 8.58 -10.17
CA THR A 70 -4.30 8.34 -10.73
C THR A 70 -5.42 8.59 -9.73
N GLY A 71 -5.12 8.46 -8.43
CA GLY A 71 -6.10 8.55 -7.35
C GLY A 71 -6.99 7.32 -7.23
N TYR A 72 -6.73 6.23 -7.96
CA TYR A 72 -7.56 5.02 -7.91
C TYR A 72 -7.37 4.27 -6.59
N GLY A 73 -8.48 3.97 -5.92
CA GLY A 73 -8.53 3.06 -4.79
C GLY A 73 -8.20 1.65 -5.25
N ILE A 74 -7.21 1.04 -4.60
CA ILE A 74 -6.74 -0.31 -4.93
C ILE A 74 -7.11 -1.29 -3.83
N TYR A 75 -6.97 -0.88 -2.56
CA TYR A 75 -7.28 -1.73 -1.42
C TYR A 75 -8.13 -0.99 -0.39
N GLU A 76 -9.00 -1.74 0.27
CA GLU A 76 -9.55 -1.37 1.57
C GLU A 76 -9.32 -2.53 2.55
N ALA A 77 -8.82 -2.23 3.74
CA ALA A 77 -8.53 -3.20 4.78
C ALA A 77 -9.13 -2.75 6.11
N THR A 78 -10.03 -3.56 6.66
CA THR A 78 -10.68 -3.34 7.95
C THR A 78 -9.91 -4.06 9.05
N PHE A 79 -9.42 -3.30 10.02
CA PHE A 79 -8.69 -3.78 11.17
C PHE A 79 -9.61 -4.07 12.35
N ARG A 80 -9.22 -5.03 13.19
CA ARG A 80 -9.89 -5.30 14.46
C ARG A 80 -8.84 -5.52 15.56
N PRO A 81 -9.13 -5.07 16.79
CA PRO A 81 -8.29 -5.41 17.93
C PRO A 81 -8.38 -6.91 18.21
N VAL A 82 -7.29 -7.48 18.70
CA VAL A 82 -7.22 -8.89 19.13
C VAL A 82 -7.23 -8.92 20.66
N ALA A 83 -7.95 -9.89 21.25
CA ALA A 83 -8.08 -10.01 22.70
C ALA A 83 -6.72 -10.13 23.44
N THR A 84 -5.71 -10.69 22.77
CA THR A 84 -4.33 -10.82 23.28
C THR A 84 -3.48 -9.57 23.07
N GLY A 85 -4.05 -8.48 22.56
CA GLY A 85 -3.36 -7.25 22.21
C GLY A 85 -3.03 -7.13 20.72
N GLY A 86 -2.91 -5.88 20.26
CA GLY A 86 -2.63 -5.53 18.87
C GLY A 86 -3.83 -5.63 17.94
N TRP A 87 -3.56 -5.45 16.66
CA TRP A 87 -4.54 -5.31 15.59
C TRP A 87 -4.26 -6.30 14.49
N LYS A 88 -5.31 -6.77 13.82
CA LYS A 88 -5.22 -7.62 12.63
C LYS A 88 -6.18 -7.15 11.56
N ILE A 89 -5.88 -7.45 10.31
CA ILE A 89 -6.84 -7.29 9.22
C ILE A 89 -7.90 -8.39 9.34
N SER A 90 -9.15 -7.99 9.49
CA SER A 90 -10.31 -8.88 9.59
C SER A 90 -11.03 -9.06 8.26
N ARG A 91 -10.90 -8.09 7.37
CA ARG A 91 -11.47 -8.08 6.02
C ARG A 91 -10.60 -7.21 5.13
N ALA A 92 -10.39 -7.65 3.89
CA ALA A 92 -9.82 -6.81 2.86
C ALA A 92 -10.54 -7.00 1.53
N VAL A 93 -10.64 -5.93 0.77
CA VAL A 93 -11.13 -5.91 -0.61
C VAL A 93 -10.08 -5.25 -1.51
N VAL A 94 -10.03 -5.70 -2.75
CA VAL A 94 -9.11 -5.22 -3.79
C VAL A 94 -9.88 -4.82 -5.03
N GLU A 95 -9.35 -3.87 -5.82
CA GLU A 95 -9.92 -3.49 -7.10
C GLU A 95 -9.86 -4.67 -8.09
N GLY A 96 -11.02 -5.05 -8.63
CA GLY A 96 -11.17 -6.08 -9.65
C GLY A 96 -11.20 -5.54 -11.07
N HIS A 97 -11.29 -4.23 -11.26
CA HIS A 97 -11.29 -3.61 -12.58
C HIS A 97 -9.87 -3.57 -13.17
N ALA A 98 -9.57 -4.51 -14.07
CA ALA A 98 -8.23 -4.71 -14.65
C ALA A 98 -7.55 -3.43 -15.22
N PRO A 99 -8.27 -2.49 -15.89
CA PRO A 99 -7.68 -1.22 -16.33
C PRO A 99 -7.18 -0.31 -15.20
N ARG A 100 -7.68 -0.47 -13.98
CA ARG A 100 -7.20 0.26 -12.79
C ARG A 100 -6.11 -0.50 -12.05
N TYR A 101 -6.27 -1.82 -11.94
CA TYR A 101 -5.34 -2.68 -11.22
C TYR A 101 -5.42 -4.12 -11.71
N ALA A 102 -4.31 -4.61 -12.26
CA ALA A 102 -4.16 -5.99 -12.68
C ALA A 102 -3.52 -6.81 -11.56
N SER A 103 -4.36 -7.34 -10.66
CA SER A 103 -3.96 -8.32 -9.65
C SER A 103 -3.67 -9.69 -10.31
N PRO A 104 -2.45 -10.24 -10.18
CA PRO A 104 -2.11 -11.57 -10.70
C PRO A 104 -2.69 -12.73 -9.88
N SER A 105 -2.79 -12.58 -8.56
CA SER A 105 -3.30 -13.61 -7.66
C SER A 105 -3.68 -13.04 -6.28
N ALA A 106 -4.42 -13.81 -5.48
CA ALA A 106 -4.76 -13.42 -4.11
C ALA A 106 -3.54 -13.38 -3.18
N GLU A 107 -2.57 -14.27 -3.38
CA GLU A 107 -1.31 -14.27 -2.64
C GLU A 107 -0.49 -13.02 -2.94
N TYR A 108 -0.51 -12.57 -4.19
CA TYR A 108 0.17 -11.34 -4.59
C TYR A 108 -0.43 -10.15 -3.86
N ASP A 109 -1.76 -10.03 -3.88
CA ASP A 109 -2.47 -8.94 -3.22
C ASP A 109 -2.24 -8.94 -1.70
N CYS A 110 -2.17 -10.12 -1.08
CA CYS A 110 -1.84 -10.28 0.34
C CYS A 110 -0.44 -9.70 0.65
N VAL A 111 0.57 -10.06 -0.14
CA VAL A 111 1.94 -9.56 0.02
C VAL A 111 2.02 -8.06 -0.22
N VAL A 112 1.37 -7.56 -1.29
CA VAL A 112 1.39 -6.12 -1.62
C VAL A 112 0.72 -5.30 -0.52
N LEU A 113 -0.44 -5.72 -0.03
CA LEU A 113 -1.13 -5.03 1.06
C LEU A 113 -0.26 -4.94 2.31
N GLU A 114 0.32 -6.06 2.76
CA GLU A 114 1.19 -6.07 3.93
C GLU A 114 2.45 -5.24 3.72
N LEU A 115 3.04 -5.30 2.53
CA LEU A 115 4.24 -4.57 2.18
C LEU A 115 4.00 -3.05 2.12
N VAL A 116 2.87 -2.59 1.59
CA VAL A 116 2.51 -1.17 1.59
C VAL A 116 2.35 -0.67 3.02
N ILE A 117 1.64 -1.40 3.87
CA ILE A 117 1.50 -1.03 5.29
C ILE A 117 2.88 -0.97 5.97
N SER A 118 3.68 -2.02 5.81
CA SER A 118 4.96 -2.16 6.50
C SER A 118 6.01 -1.16 6.00
N ALA A 119 6.25 -1.10 4.70
CA ALA A 119 7.31 -0.29 4.13
C ALA A 119 6.89 1.17 3.95
N VAL A 120 5.67 1.45 3.47
CA VAL A 120 5.26 2.82 3.13
C VAL A 120 4.71 3.57 4.34
N LEU A 121 3.84 2.93 5.13
CA LEU A 121 3.19 3.60 6.26
C LEU A 121 4.04 3.53 7.54
N LEU A 122 4.64 2.36 7.80
CA LEU A 122 5.44 2.14 9.00
C LEU A 122 6.95 2.41 8.80
N GLY A 123 7.42 2.59 7.56
CA GLY A 123 8.84 2.85 7.26
C GLY A 123 9.74 1.66 7.58
N GLU A 124 9.20 0.44 7.54
CA GLU A 124 9.94 -0.76 7.89
C GLU A 124 10.69 -1.35 6.69
N PRO A 125 11.83 -2.02 6.93
CA PRO A 125 12.63 -2.62 5.87
C PRO A 125 11.98 -3.86 5.24
N ALA A 126 10.99 -4.50 5.87
CA ALA A 126 10.13 -5.54 5.28
C ALA A 126 10.85 -6.55 4.33
N ARG A 127 12.07 -6.98 4.69
CA ARG A 127 13.01 -7.65 3.75
C ARG A 127 12.44 -8.94 3.18
N GLU A 128 11.74 -9.71 4.01
CA GLU A 128 11.11 -10.97 3.61
C GLU A 128 9.96 -10.75 2.63
N LEU A 129 9.10 -9.76 2.88
CA LEU A 129 8.00 -9.38 1.99
C LEU A 129 8.51 -8.87 0.65
N ARG A 130 9.58 -8.05 0.65
CA ARG A 130 10.27 -7.60 -0.56
C ARG A 130 10.84 -8.78 -1.37
N ALA A 131 11.53 -9.70 -0.71
CA ALA A 131 12.07 -10.89 -1.36
C ALA A 131 10.96 -11.80 -1.92
N GLN A 132 9.83 -11.92 -1.21
CA GLN A 132 8.66 -12.66 -1.68
C GLN A 132 8.04 -12.01 -2.92
N LEU A 133 7.83 -10.69 -2.91
CA LEU A 133 7.33 -9.94 -4.06
C LEU A 133 8.20 -10.16 -5.29
N THR A 134 9.53 -10.03 -5.15
CA THR A 134 10.49 -10.21 -6.24
C THR A 134 10.41 -11.63 -6.82
N ARG A 135 10.30 -12.65 -5.97
CA ARG A 135 10.13 -14.04 -6.41
C ARG A 135 8.85 -14.23 -7.22
N MET A 136 7.74 -13.64 -6.77
CA MET A 136 6.45 -13.71 -7.47
C MET A 136 6.50 -12.97 -8.81
N MET A 137 7.08 -11.78 -8.87
CA MET A 137 7.20 -11.01 -10.11
C MET A 137 8.11 -11.69 -11.14
N ARG A 138 9.20 -12.35 -10.72
CA ARG A 138 10.02 -13.19 -11.60
C ARG A 138 9.20 -14.35 -12.18
N ALA A 139 8.44 -15.05 -11.33
CA ALA A 139 7.61 -16.17 -11.78
C ALA A 139 6.52 -15.72 -12.78
N LEU A 140 5.95 -14.53 -12.58
CA LEU A 140 4.90 -13.97 -13.44
C LEU A 140 5.44 -13.41 -14.78
N SER A 141 6.62 -12.79 -14.77
CA SER A 141 7.22 -12.17 -15.96
C SER A 141 8.04 -13.13 -16.82
N GLY A 142 8.48 -14.25 -16.25
CA GLY A 142 9.47 -15.14 -16.89
C GLY A 142 10.87 -14.55 -16.98
N VAL A 143 11.10 -13.34 -16.44
CA VAL A 143 12.41 -12.67 -16.45
C VAL A 143 13.24 -13.18 -15.28
N ILE A 144 14.30 -13.93 -15.59
CA ILE A 144 15.17 -14.57 -14.59
C ILE A 144 15.98 -13.53 -13.80
N ASP A 145 16.41 -12.45 -14.46
CA ASP A 145 17.31 -11.44 -13.89
C ASP A 145 16.60 -10.20 -13.30
N MET A 146 15.29 -10.26 -13.04
CA MET A 146 14.57 -9.12 -12.45
C MET A 146 15.11 -8.83 -11.03
N THR A 147 15.69 -7.65 -10.82
CA THR A 147 16.22 -7.27 -9.50
C THR A 147 15.09 -6.90 -8.52
N SER A 148 15.38 -6.95 -7.21
CA SER A 148 14.43 -6.51 -6.19
C SER A 148 14.06 -5.04 -6.36
N GLU A 149 15.03 -4.23 -6.77
CA GLU A 149 14.84 -2.79 -7.01
C GLU A 149 13.80 -2.52 -8.10
N VAL A 150 13.83 -3.27 -9.21
CA VAL A 150 12.86 -3.12 -10.31
C VAL A 150 11.47 -3.56 -9.86
N ALA A 151 11.37 -4.66 -9.13
CA ALA A 151 10.10 -5.16 -8.58
C ALA A 151 9.48 -4.16 -7.59
N GLU A 152 10.28 -3.70 -6.63
CA GLU A 152 9.87 -2.74 -5.60
C GLU A 152 9.54 -1.37 -6.20
N HIS A 153 10.35 -0.86 -7.14
CA HIS A 153 10.06 0.41 -7.80
C HIS A 153 8.74 0.36 -8.58
N SER A 154 8.43 -0.77 -9.23
CA SER A 154 7.16 -0.95 -9.94
C SER A 154 5.95 -0.87 -9.00
N VAL A 155 6.04 -1.51 -7.83
CA VAL A 155 4.93 -1.65 -6.88
C VAL A 155 4.85 -0.51 -5.88
N LEU A 156 5.95 -0.18 -5.21
CA LEU A 156 6.01 0.78 -4.10
C LEU A 156 6.42 2.19 -4.53
N GLY A 157 7.24 2.33 -5.57
CA GLY A 157 7.78 3.62 -6.02
C GLY A 157 8.95 4.14 -5.19
N LEU A 158 9.30 3.44 -4.11
CA LEU A 158 10.43 3.78 -3.27
C LEU A 158 11.75 3.34 -3.95
N PRO A 159 12.85 4.11 -3.81
CA PRO A 159 14.19 3.59 -4.06
C PRO A 159 14.51 2.51 -3.01
N SER A 160 15.34 1.53 -3.38
CA SER A 160 15.80 0.52 -2.43
C SER A 160 16.61 1.17 -1.30
N ALA A 161 16.33 0.75 -0.06
CA ALA A 161 16.95 1.24 1.17
C ALA A 161 18.24 0.49 1.51
#